data_AF-A0A534M5J8-F1
#
_entry.id   AF-A0A534M5J8-F1
#
_cell.length_a   1.000
_cell.length_b   1.000
_cell.length_c   1.000
_cell.angle_alpha   90.00
_cell.angle_beta   90.00
_cell.angle_gamma   90.00
#
_symmetry.space_group_name_H-M   'P 1'
#
loop_
_entity.id
_entity.type
_entity.pdbx_description
1 polymer ?
#
loop_
_entity_poly.entity_id
_entity_poly.type
_entity_poly.pdbx_seq_one_letter_code
_entity_poly.pdbx_strand_id
1 'polypeptide(L)'
;MAAARTRRRKEPRSPAGTSDARSVIERLLRSPEPSIRWKTRVHVLGEDRDSKAIRELEEKIRTSPRVRALLSRRNELGRPGTARKVYYKWQGVHWVLSSLADLGYPRGDKALHPIRDRIFECWLKRNYFREFVARTEAEAYRHEGVPVMRGRARRCASQQGNALRFLTDLELADGRADSLVERLLRWQWPDGGWNCDRHPEADTSSFMETLLPMLGLAAHARDHPSAGLSGAIDRASEVFLRRRLFRRVTNGAIIHADFVTLHYPRYWHYDILGGLTAMARL
;
A
#
# COMPACT_ATOMS: atom_id res chain seq x y z
N MET A 1 -70.31 -16.10 -25.51
CA MET A 1 -69.15 -15.29 -25.95
C MET A 1 -68.24 -14.98 -24.77
N ALA A 2 -67.37 -15.90 -24.36
CA ALA A 2 -66.34 -15.63 -23.36
C ALA A 2 -64.96 -15.86 -24.01
N ALA A 3 -64.25 -14.75 -24.27
CA ALA A 3 -62.94 -14.76 -24.91
C ALA A 3 -61.86 -15.18 -23.90
N ALA A 4 -61.17 -16.29 -24.18
CA ALA A 4 -60.01 -16.74 -23.43
C ALA A 4 -58.83 -15.77 -23.66
N ARG A 5 -58.43 -15.04 -22.61
CA ARG A 5 -57.23 -14.20 -22.61
C ARG A 5 -55.98 -15.05 -22.39
N THR A 6 -55.21 -15.25 -23.44
CA THR A 6 -53.88 -15.88 -23.41
C THR A 6 -52.91 -15.01 -22.60
N ARG A 7 -52.49 -15.49 -21.42
CA ARG A 7 -51.42 -14.85 -20.63
C ARG A 7 -50.09 -15.02 -21.36
N ARG A 8 -49.53 -13.93 -21.91
CA ARG A 8 -48.12 -13.88 -22.35
C ARG A 8 -47.22 -14.18 -21.15
N ARG A 9 -46.45 -15.27 -21.24
CA ARG A 9 -45.31 -15.53 -20.34
C ARG A 9 -44.31 -14.37 -20.50
N LYS A 10 -44.00 -13.68 -19.41
CA LYS A 10 -42.86 -12.76 -19.31
C LYS A 10 -41.59 -13.62 -19.29
N GLU A 11 -40.70 -13.40 -20.25
CA GLU A 11 -39.34 -13.92 -20.21
C GLU A 11 -38.57 -13.35 -19.00
N PRO A 12 -37.63 -14.12 -18.42
CA PRO A 12 -36.84 -13.66 -17.30
C PRO A 12 -35.93 -12.51 -17.74
N ARG A 13 -36.05 -11.36 -17.09
CA ARG A 13 -35.09 -10.26 -17.21
C ARG A 13 -33.72 -10.75 -16.73
N SER A 14 -32.73 -10.70 -17.62
CA SER A 14 -31.32 -10.86 -17.27
C SER A 14 -30.94 -9.83 -16.18
N PRO A 15 -30.12 -10.19 -15.17
CA PRO A 15 -29.83 -9.30 -14.05
C PRO A 15 -29.08 -8.07 -14.56
N ALA A 16 -29.66 -6.88 -14.35
CA ALA A 16 -29.18 -5.61 -14.89
C ALA A 16 -27.71 -5.26 -14.53
N GLY A 17 -27.10 -5.93 -13.54
CA GLY A 17 -25.74 -5.64 -13.08
C GLY A 17 -24.60 -6.20 -13.95
N THR A 18 -24.81 -7.25 -14.74
CA THR A 18 -23.71 -7.88 -15.52
C THR A 18 -23.41 -7.13 -16.82
N SER A 19 -24.43 -6.54 -17.44
CA SER A 19 -24.29 -5.70 -18.65
C SER A 19 -23.53 -4.41 -18.34
N ASP A 20 -23.81 -3.79 -17.19
CA ASP A 20 -23.21 -2.53 -16.79
C ASP A 20 -21.72 -2.71 -16.42
N ALA A 21 -21.39 -3.74 -15.65
CA ALA A 21 -20.02 -4.08 -15.31
C ALA A 21 -19.15 -4.38 -16.55
N ARG A 22 -19.67 -5.15 -17.53
CA ARG A 22 -18.98 -5.38 -18.80
C ARG A 22 -18.73 -4.07 -19.55
N SER A 23 -19.72 -3.18 -19.60
CA SER A 23 -19.59 -1.88 -20.26
C SER A 23 -18.49 -1.01 -19.62
N VAL A 24 -18.38 -1.05 -18.28
CA VAL A 24 -17.33 -0.33 -17.54
C VAL A 24 -15.95 -0.92 -17.83
N ILE A 25 -15.80 -2.25 -17.79
CA ILE A 25 -14.54 -2.93 -18.11
C ILE A 25 -14.09 -2.58 -19.53
N GLU A 26 -14.98 -2.65 -20.52
CA GLU A 26 -14.66 -2.28 -21.91
C GLU A 26 -14.18 -0.83 -22.02
N ARG A 27 -14.84 0.11 -21.31
CA ARG A 27 -14.42 1.52 -21.27
C ARG A 27 -13.02 1.68 -20.66
N LEU A 28 -12.71 0.96 -19.58
CA LEU A 28 -11.39 0.99 -18.94
C LEU A 28 -10.31 0.39 -19.84
N LEU A 29 -10.61 -0.71 -20.55
CA LEU A 29 -9.70 -1.34 -21.51
C LEU A 29 -9.41 -0.46 -22.73
N ARG A 30 -10.32 0.44 -23.11
CA ARG A 30 -10.14 1.44 -24.18
C ARG A 30 -9.54 2.76 -23.68
N SER A 31 -9.18 2.87 -22.40
CA SER A 31 -8.61 4.11 -21.85
C SER A 31 -7.32 4.52 -22.56
N PRO A 32 -7.13 5.83 -22.87
CA PRO A 32 -5.87 6.32 -23.43
C PRO A 32 -4.71 6.19 -22.41
N GLU A 33 -4.99 6.16 -21.11
CA GLU A 33 -3.98 6.00 -20.06
C GLU A 33 -3.58 4.51 -19.95
N PRO A 34 -2.33 4.15 -20.32
CA PRO A 34 -1.89 2.76 -20.29
C PRO A 34 -1.92 2.14 -18.89
N SER A 35 -1.73 2.94 -17.83
CA SER A 35 -1.79 2.47 -16.45
C SER A 35 -3.20 2.00 -16.05
N ILE A 36 -4.26 2.63 -16.56
CA ILE A 36 -5.65 2.21 -16.31
C ILE A 36 -5.91 0.87 -16.99
N ARG A 37 -5.46 0.72 -18.24
CA ARG A 37 -5.57 -0.56 -18.97
C ARG A 37 -4.81 -1.66 -18.25
N TRP A 38 -3.59 -1.39 -17.79
CA TRP A 38 -2.78 -2.35 -17.06
C TRP A 38 -3.46 -2.79 -15.76
N LYS A 39 -3.94 -1.85 -14.94
CA LYS A 39 -4.67 -2.18 -13.70
C LYS A 39 -5.91 -3.03 -13.98
N THR A 40 -6.64 -2.72 -15.06
CA THR A 40 -7.83 -3.48 -15.43
C THR A 40 -7.45 -4.91 -15.83
N ARG A 41 -6.47 -5.07 -16.71
CA ARG A 41 -6.05 -6.39 -17.18
C ARG A 41 -5.44 -7.24 -16.07
N VAL A 42 -4.54 -6.68 -15.26
CA VAL A 42 -3.82 -7.42 -14.22
C VAL A 42 -4.66 -7.60 -12.95
N HIS A 43 -5.30 -6.55 -12.44
CA HIS A 43 -5.99 -6.62 -11.14
C HIS A 43 -7.48 -6.97 -11.23
N VAL A 44 -8.14 -6.75 -12.37
CA VAL A 44 -9.57 -7.07 -12.53
C VAL A 44 -9.76 -8.34 -13.35
N LEU A 45 -9.04 -8.51 -14.46
CA LEU A 45 -9.15 -9.68 -15.33
C LEU A 45 -8.18 -10.82 -14.97
N GLY A 46 -7.21 -10.57 -14.09
CA GLY A 46 -6.26 -11.58 -13.64
C GLY A 46 -5.27 -12.03 -14.73
N GLU A 47 -5.01 -11.18 -15.73
CA GLU A 47 -4.02 -11.51 -16.77
C GLU A 47 -2.62 -11.63 -16.17
N ASP A 48 -1.89 -12.66 -16.62
CA ASP A 48 -0.51 -12.90 -16.21
C ASP A 48 0.39 -11.74 -16.65
N ARG A 49 1.12 -11.18 -15.66
CA ARG A 49 2.06 -10.08 -15.85
C ARG A 49 3.25 -10.49 -16.72
N ASP A 50 3.56 -11.78 -16.79
CA ASP A 50 4.62 -12.33 -17.64
C ASP A 50 4.18 -12.58 -19.09
N SER A 51 2.90 -12.41 -19.40
CA SER A 51 2.43 -12.46 -20.78
C SER A 51 3.04 -11.34 -21.63
N LYS A 52 3.33 -11.66 -22.90
CA LYS A 52 3.86 -10.70 -23.88
C LYS A 52 3.02 -9.42 -23.95
N ALA A 53 1.70 -9.56 -23.94
CA ALA A 53 0.77 -8.44 -24.08
C ALA A 53 0.74 -7.51 -22.86
N ILE A 54 1.05 -8.00 -21.65
CA ILE A 54 1.22 -7.14 -20.47
C ILE A 54 2.59 -6.48 -20.49
N ARG A 55 3.68 -7.21 -20.78
CA ARG A 55 5.02 -6.63 -20.88
C ARG A 55 5.10 -5.48 -21.90
N GLU A 56 4.48 -5.63 -23.07
CA GLU A 56 4.37 -4.55 -24.06
C GLU A 56 3.59 -3.33 -23.55
N LEU A 57 2.59 -3.54 -22.69
CA LEU A 57 1.83 -2.46 -22.06
C LEU A 57 2.67 -1.76 -20.98
N GLU A 58 3.46 -2.50 -20.20
CA GLU A 58 4.39 -1.92 -19.22
C GLU A 58 5.46 -1.05 -19.89
N GLU A 59 5.95 -1.43 -21.08
CA GLU A 59 6.88 -0.60 -21.85
C GLU A 59 6.22 0.70 -22.38
N LYS A 60 4.91 0.66 -22.69
CA LYS A 60 4.12 1.88 -22.95
C LYS A 60 3.97 2.74 -21.69
N ILE A 61 3.82 2.13 -20.51
CA ILE A 61 3.78 2.84 -19.23
C ILE A 61 5.14 3.51 -18.95
N ARG A 62 6.25 2.77 -19.11
CA ARG A 62 7.63 3.25 -18.92
C ARG A 62 7.88 4.56 -19.65
N THR A 63 7.39 4.67 -20.88
CA THR A 63 7.61 5.82 -21.76
C THR A 63 6.49 6.86 -21.71
N SER A 64 5.46 6.65 -20.88
CA SER A 64 4.33 7.57 -20.76
C SER A 64 4.76 8.95 -20.22
N PRO A 65 4.05 10.04 -20.59
CA PRO A 65 4.33 11.38 -20.07
C PRO A 65 4.35 11.45 -18.54
N ARG A 66 3.44 10.70 -17.88
CA ARG A 66 3.32 10.65 -16.42
C ARG A 66 4.56 10.05 -15.78
N VAL A 67 5.04 8.91 -16.29
CA VAL A 67 6.25 8.25 -15.77
C VAL A 67 7.50 9.09 -16.05
N ARG A 68 7.61 9.70 -17.23
CA ARG A 68 8.69 10.65 -17.53
C ARG A 68 8.69 11.83 -16.56
N ALA A 69 7.52 12.39 -16.24
CA ALA A 69 7.40 13.47 -15.27
C ALA A 69 7.84 13.04 -13.86
N LEU A 70 7.39 11.86 -13.40
CA LEU A 70 7.79 11.29 -12.11
C LEU A 70 9.32 11.06 -12.00
N LEU A 71 9.94 10.61 -13.09
CA LEU A 71 11.37 10.32 -13.15
C LEU A 71 12.24 11.50 -13.58
N SER A 72 11.66 12.63 -13.99
CA SER A 72 12.37 13.79 -14.57
C SER A 72 13.50 14.31 -13.69
N ARG A 73 13.33 14.24 -12.36
CA ARG A 73 14.29 14.75 -11.38
C ARG A 73 15.02 13.65 -10.61
N ARG A 74 14.97 12.40 -11.07
CA ARG A 74 15.58 11.26 -10.34
C ARG A 74 17.08 11.44 -10.04
N ASN A 75 17.78 12.22 -10.87
CA ASN A 75 19.21 12.52 -10.73
C ASN A 75 19.49 13.74 -9.83
N GLU A 76 18.46 14.52 -9.52
CA GLU A 76 18.50 15.72 -8.66
C GLU A 76 18.05 15.41 -7.22
N LEU A 77 17.26 14.35 -7.03
CA LEU A 77 16.70 14.00 -5.73
C LEU A 77 17.74 13.29 -4.84
N GLY A 78 18.03 13.85 -3.67
CA GLY A 78 18.84 13.18 -2.63
C GLY A 78 20.35 13.40 -2.71
N ARG A 79 20.84 14.33 -3.54
CA ARG A 79 22.24 14.80 -3.43
C ARG A 79 22.42 15.67 -2.17
N PRO A 80 23.57 15.63 -1.49
CA PRO A 80 23.91 16.63 -0.47
C PRO A 80 23.69 18.04 -1.04
N GLY A 81 22.95 18.90 -0.33
CA GLY A 81 22.63 20.26 -0.76
C GLY A 81 21.42 20.41 -1.71
N THR A 82 20.78 19.33 -2.15
CA THR A 82 19.49 19.43 -2.89
C THR A 82 18.32 19.40 -1.91
N ALA A 83 17.38 20.34 -2.05
CA ALA A 83 16.29 20.58 -1.10
C ALA A 83 15.26 19.44 -0.95
N ARG A 84 15.45 18.28 -1.60
CA ARG A 84 14.47 17.19 -1.59
C ARG A 84 15.06 15.91 -0.97
N LYS A 85 14.72 15.70 0.30
CA LYS A 85 14.97 14.47 1.06
C LYS A 85 14.26 13.29 0.39
N VAL A 86 14.75 12.06 0.58
CA VAL A 86 14.14 10.81 0.08
C VAL A 86 12.63 10.73 0.34
N TYR A 87 12.20 11.23 1.51
CA TYR A 87 10.79 11.27 1.94
C TYR A 87 10.15 12.67 1.85
N TYR A 88 10.62 13.56 0.98
CA TYR A 88 9.93 14.83 0.77
C TYR A 88 8.48 14.54 0.36
N LYS A 89 7.50 15.03 1.13
CA LYS A 89 6.11 14.57 1.03
C LYS A 89 5.61 14.67 -0.42
N TRP A 90 5.10 13.56 -0.93
CA TRP A 90 4.52 13.37 -2.27
C TRP A 90 5.48 13.49 -3.47
N GLN A 91 6.66 14.08 -3.28
CA GLN A 91 7.58 14.39 -4.38
C GLN A 91 8.96 13.72 -4.26
N GLY A 92 9.30 13.22 -3.07
CA GLY A 92 10.54 12.47 -2.82
C GLY A 92 10.53 11.12 -3.52
N VAL A 93 11.72 10.56 -3.76
CA VAL A 93 11.86 9.30 -4.48
C VAL A 93 11.12 8.11 -3.86
N HIS A 94 10.84 8.15 -2.56
CA HIS A 94 9.95 7.18 -1.90
C HIS A 94 8.56 7.15 -2.55
N TRP A 95 7.97 8.33 -2.78
CA TRP A 95 6.64 8.47 -3.38
C TRP A 95 6.67 8.20 -4.88
N VAL A 96 7.79 8.52 -5.55
CA VAL A 96 8.00 8.18 -6.96
C VAL A 96 7.97 6.67 -7.15
N LEU A 97 8.78 5.89 -6.42
CA LEU A 97 8.77 4.42 -6.57
C LEU A 97 7.43 3.81 -6.17
N SER A 98 6.80 4.30 -5.10
CA SER A 98 5.45 3.89 -4.73
C SER A 98 4.43 4.14 -5.86
N SER A 99 4.56 5.26 -6.58
CA SER A 99 3.69 5.59 -7.71
C SER A 99 4.00 4.73 -8.93
N LEU A 100 5.27 4.43 -9.21
CA LEU A 100 5.65 3.54 -10.32
C LEU A 100 5.10 2.13 -10.12
N ALA A 101 5.20 1.60 -8.90
CA ALA A 101 4.61 0.30 -8.54
C ALA A 101 3.09 0.29 -8.76
N ASP A 102 2.40 1.36 -8.33
CA ASP A 102 0.95 1.48 -8.53
C ASP A 102 0.57 1.66 -10.01
N LEU A 103 1.38 2.33 -10.82
CA LEU A 103 1.08 2.59 -12.24
C LEU A 103 1.34 1.38 -13.17
N GLY A 104 1.95 0.30 -12.67
CA GLY A 104 2.33 -0.85 -13.50
C GLY A 104 3.63 -0.65 -14.27
N TYR A 105 4.60 0.06 -13.67
CA TYR A 105 5.93 0.20 -14.24
C TYR A 105 6.64 -1.18 -14.38
N PRO A 106 7.46 -1.41 -15.44
CA PRO A 106 8.16 -2.67 -15.62
C PRO A 106 8.98 -3.11 -14.41
N ARG A 107 8.92 -4.40 -14.10
CA ARG A 107 9.69 -5.02 -13.01
C ARG A 107 11.17 -5.15 -13.38
N GLY A 108 12.04 -5.15 -12.36
CA GLY A 108 13.46 -5.46 -12.52
C GLY A 108 14.28 -4.42 -13.28
N ASP A 109 13.77 -3.18 -13.45
CA ASP A 109 14.50 -2.14 -14.16
C ASP A 109 15.72 -1.65 -13.35
N LYS A 110 16.89 -2.06 -13.83
CA LYS A 110 18.19 -1.69 -13.24
C LYS A 110 18.45 -0.18 -13.23
N ALA A 111 17.79 0.60 -14.09
CA ALA A 111 17.91 2.07 -14.06
C ALA A 111 17.37 2.69 -12.75
N LEU A 112 16.58 1.94 -11.97
CA LEU A 112 16.06 2.37 -10.67
C LEU A 112 16.98 1.99 -9.49
N HIS A 113 18.06 1.22 -9.70
CA HIS A 113 18.98 0.81 -8.63
C HIS A 113 19.57 1.99 -7.83
N PRO A 114 20.03 3.10 -8.45
CA PRO A 114 20.51 4.23 -7.67
C PRO A 114 19.45 4.82 -6.73
N ILE A 115 18.18 4.80 -7.14
CA ILE A 115 17.06 5.28 -6.31
C ILE A 115 16.80 4.29 -5.17
N ARG A 116 16.74 2.98 -5.48
CA ARG A 116 16.61 1.89 -4.50
C ARG A 116 17.66 2.02 -3.39
N ASP A 117 18.92 2.21 -3.75
CA ASP A 117 20.01 2.27 -2.77
C ASP A 117 19.80 3.43 -1.79
N ARG A 118 19.31 4.59 -2.28
CA ARG A 118 18.92 5.72 -1.43
C ARG A 118 17.71 5.45 -0.55
N ILE A 119 16.75 4.64 -1.01
CA ILE A 119 15.64 4.18 -0.17
C ILE A 119 16.18 3.36 1.00
N PHE A 120 17.05 2.39 0.75
CA PHE A 120 17.65 1.58 1.81
C PHE A 120 18.51 2.42 2.76
N GLU A 121 19.40 3.26 2.25
CA GLU A 121 20.19 4.19 3.07
C GLU A 121 19.30 5.08 3.95
N CYS A 122 18.14 5.50 3.45
CA CYS A 122 17.21 6.33 4.20
C CYS A 122 16.50 5.55 5.31
N TRP A 123 15.99 4.36 5.03
CA TRP A 123 15.11 3.62 5.94
C TRP A 123 15.80 2.60 6.83
N LEU A 124 17.08 2.33 6.57
CA LEU A 124 17.97 1.49 7.38
C LEU A 124 19.05 2.30 8.11
N LYS A 125 18.84 3.61 8.29
CA LYS A 125 19.71 4.42 9.16
C LYS A 125 19.82 3.80 10.54
N ARG A 126 21.01 3.95 11.15
CA ARG A 126 21.36 3.40 12.46
C ARG A 126 20.37 3.77 13.56
N ASN A 127 19.74 4.94 13.49
CA ASN A 127 18.73 5.36 14.47
C ASN A 127 17.49 4.46 14.49
N TYR A 128 17.13 3.80 13.38
CA TYR A 128 16.03 2.82 13.37
C TYR A 128 16.39 1.49 14.05
N PHE A 129 17.66 1.29 14.41
CA PHE A 129 18.11 0.12 15.19
C PHE A 129 18.36 0.46 16.66
N ARG A 130 18.16 1.73 17.05
CA ARG A 130 18.31 2.18 18.43
C ARG A 130 16.95 2.51 19.01
N GLU A 131 16.51 1.68 19.94
CA GLU A 131 15.32 1.95 20.74
C GLU A 131 15.73 2.64 22.05
N PHE A 132 14.88 3.54 22.55
CA PHE A 132 15.07 4.16 23.86
C PHE A 132 13.74 4.27 24.57
N VAL A 133 13.76 4.15 25.90
CA VAL A 133 12.55 4.32 26.71
C VAL A 133 12.23 5.80 26.83
N ALA A 134 10.99 6.16 26.54
CA ALA A 134 10.44 7.49 26.80
C ALA A 134 9.19 7.36 27.68
N ARG A 135 9.08 8.22 28.68
CA ARG A 135 7.95 8.28 29.63
C ARG A 135 6.98 9.40 29.28
N THR A 136 7.47 10.45 28.63
CA THR A 136 6.67 11.61 28.21
C THR A 136 6.80 11.84 26.72
N GLU A 137 5.79 12.48 26.13
CA GLU A 137 5.84 12.89 24.72
C GLU A 137 7.08 13.73 24.41
N ALA A 138 7.43 14.67 25.30
CA ALA A 138 8.61 15.51 25.15
C ALA A 138 9.91 14.68 25.05
N GLU A 139 10.08 13.64 25.87
CA GLU A 139 11.23 12.74 25.81
C GLU A 139 11.32 11.99 24.47
N ALA A 140 10.19 11.60 23.89
CA ALA A 140 10.17 10.93 22.58
C ALA A 140 10.68 11.81 21.42
N TYR A 141 10.75 13.12 21.60
CA TYR A 141 11.33 14.05 20.61
C TYR A 141 12.79 14.43 20.90
N ARG A 142 13.30 14.21 22.12
CA ARG A 142 14.63 14.67 22.53
C ARG A 142 15.78 13.79 22.07
N HIS A 143 15.55 12.49 21.91
CA HIS A 143 16.60 11.53 21.58
C HIS A 143 16.50 11.02 20.15
N GLU A 144 17.66 10.75 19.56
CA GLU A 144 17.74 10.04 18.28
C GLU A 144 17.46 8.55 18.48
N GLY A 145 16.48 8.03 17.77
CA GLY A 145 16.12 6.62 17.82
C GLY A 145 14.62 6.38 17.66
N VAL A 146 14.19 5.17 17.95
CA VAL A 146 12.78 4.79 18.06
C VAL A 146 12.36 4.85 19.53
N PRO A 147 11.53 5.83 19.92
CA PRO A 147 11.00 5.88 21.28
C PRO A 147 10.09 4.68 21.54
N VAL A 148 10.26 4.06 22.70
CA VAL A 148 9.41 2.98 23.21
C VAL A 148 8.72 3.48 24.46
N MET A 149 7.39 3.48 24.45
CA MET A 149 6.56 3.96 25.55
C MET A 149 5.60 2.86 25.96
N ARG A 150 5.68 2.42 27.21
CA ARG A 150 4.88 1.29 27.74
C ARG A 150 4.96 0.05 26.83
N GLY A 151 6.19 -0.33 26.45
CA GLY A 151 6.48 -1.49 25.60
C GLY A 151 6.11 -1.33 24.12
N ARG A 152 5.67 -0.15 23.67
CA ARG A 152 5.22 0.10 22.30
C ARG A 152 6.15 1.07 21.57
N ALA A 153 6.70 0.66 20.44
CA ALA A 153 7.52 1.51 19.58
C ALA A 153 6.67 2.61 18.93
N ARG A 154 7.03 3.88 19.08
CA ARG A 154 6.30 5.03 18.50
C ARG A 154 6.98 5.48 17.22
N ARG A 155 6.69 4.77 16.13
CA ARG A 155 7.36 4.93 14.84
C ARG A 155 6.36 4.86 13.68
N CYS A 156 6.54 5.75 12.70
CA CYS A 156 5.84 5.68 11.42
C CYS A 156 6.34 4.48 10.60
N ALA A 157 5.89 3.27 10.97
CA ALA A 157 6.26 2.03 10.31
C ALA A 157 5.75 1.98 8.87
N SER A 158 4.70 2.74 8.54
CA SER A 158 4.20 2.92 7.17
C SER A 158 5.28 3.29 6.15
N GLN A 159 6.33 3.99 6.57
CA GLN A 159 7.45 4.38 5.71
C GLN A 159 8.29 3.16 5.30
N GLN A 160 8.72 2.33 6.26
CA GLN A 160 9.43 1.07 6.00
C GLN A 160 8.53 0.06 5.29
N GLY A 161 7.25 -0.03 5.69
CA GLY A 161 6.26 -0.91 5.09
C GLY A 161 6.01 -0.61 3.61
N ASN A 162 5.80 0.66 3.27
CA ASN A 162 5.62 1.06 1.88
C ASN A 162 6.89 0.82 1.07
N ALA A 163 8.06 1.10 1.65
CA ALA A 163 9.34 0.83 1.00
C ALA A 163 9.51 -0.65 0.67
N LEU A 164 9.28 -1.54 1.65
CA LEU A 164 9.32 -2.98 1.44
C LEU A 164 8.35 -3.41 0.32
N ARG A 165 7.13 -2.87 0.35
CA ARG A 165 6.11 -3.17 -0.66
C ARG A 165 6.53 -2.77 -2.07
N PHE A 166 6.84 -1.48 -2.31
CA PHE A 166 7.15 -1.04 -3.67
C PHE A 166 8.47 -1.60 -4.20
N LEU A 167 9.44 -1.90 -3.32
CA LEU A 167 10.69 -2.54 -3.72
C LEU A 167 10.43 -3.97 -4.18
N THR A 168 9.53 -4.68 -3.50
CA THR A 168 9.14 -6.04 -3.88
C THR A 168 8.30 -6.04 -5.15
N ASP A 169 7.25 -5.20 -5.23
CA ASP A 169 6.32 -5.14 -6.37
C ASP A 169 7.01 -4.71 -7.69
N LEU A 170 8.13 -3.98 -7.60
CA LEU A 170 8.99 -3.58 -8.73
C LEU A 170 10.17 -4.54 -8.98
N GLU A 171 10.33 -5.61 -8.21
CA GLU A 171 11.48 -6.52 -8.25
C GLU A 171 12.83 -5.78 -8.12
N LEU A 172 12.87 -4.80 -7.21
CA LEU A 172 14.06 -4.04 -6.85
C LEU A 172 14.62 -4.46 -5.48
N ALA A 173 13.90 -5.25 -4.70
CA ALA A 173 14.37 -5.74 -3.41
C ALA A 173 15.66 -6.59 -3.57
N ASP A 174 16.56 -6.47 -2.59
CA ASP A 174 17.70 -7.36 -2.38
C ASP A 174 17.78 -7.72 -0.89
N GLY A 175 18.84 -8.41 -0.45
CA GLY A 175 18.96 -8.89 0.94
C GLY A 175 18.83 -7.82 2.03
N ARG A 176 18.92 -6.52 1.70
CA ARG A 176 18.63 -5.43 2.65
C ARG A 176 17.14 -5.33 3.02
N ALA A 177 16.24 -5.91 2.22
CA ALA A 177 14.82 -5.98 2.51
C ALA A 177 14.52 -6.73 3.82
N ASP A 178 15.35 -7.73 4.15
CA ASP A 178 15.22 -8.51 5.39
C ASP A 178 15.39 -7.63 6.62
N SER A 179 16.25 -6.61 6.55
CA SER A 179 16.38 -5.62 7.62
C SER A 179 15.14 -4.74 7.77
N LEU A 180 14.43 -4.42 6.68
CA LEU A 180 13.14 -3.73 6.78
C LEU A 180 12.10 -4.62 7.47
N VAL A 181 12.04 -5.89 7.09
CA VAL A 181 11.17 -6.90 7.72
C VAL A 181 11.45 -7.00 9.21
N GLU A 182 12.72 -7.17 9.59
CA GLU A 182 13.16 -7.26 10.98
C GLU A 182 12.68 -6.06 11.80
N ARG A 183 12.84 -4.84 11.26
CA ARG A 183 12.37 -3.61 11.93
C ARG A 183 10.84 -3.59 12.07
N LEU A 184 10.11 -3.95 11.03
CA LEU A 184 8.64 -3.98 11.07
C LEU A 184 8.12 -4.98 12.11
N LEU A 185 8.67 -6.20 12.14
CA LEU A 185 8.32 -7.22 13.13
C LEU A 185 8.65 -6.74 14.55
N ARG A 186 9.82 -6.12 14.75
CA ARG A 186 10.24 -5.58 16.04
C ARG A 186 9.31 -4.48 16.57
N TRP A 187 8.76 -3.65 15.68
CA TRP A 187 7.91 -2.52 16.07
C TRP A 187 6.42 -2.84 16.12
N GLN A 188 6.01 -4.06 15.80
CA GLN A 188 4.60 -4.45 15.86
C GLN A 188 4.09 -4.36 17.30
N TRP A 189 2.94 -3.71 17.50
CA TRP A 189 2.32 -3.57 18.81
C TRP A 189 1.60 -4.86 19.22
N PRO A 190 1.33 -5.04 20.52
CA PRO A 190 0.62 -6.22 21.02
C PRO A 190 -0.76 -6.45 20.39
N ASP A 191 -1.45 -5.39 19.95
CA ASP A 191 -2.77 -5.50 19.29
C ASP A 191 -2.68 -5.85 17.80
N GLY A 192 -1.47 -6.09 17.27
CA GLY A 192 -1.19 -6.58 15.93
C GLY A 192 -0.82 -5.51 14.91
N GLY A 193 -1.00 -4.23 15.20
CA GLY A 193 -0.71 -3.16 14.25
C GLY A 193 0.53 -2.35 14.57
N TRP A 194 0.56 -1.14 14.01
CA TRP A 194 1.58 -0.13 14.28
C TRP A 194 0.93 1.23 14.55
N ASN A 195 1.64 2.10 15.26
CA ASN A 195 1.26 3.49 15.44
C ASN A 195 2.51 4.36 15.69
N CYS A 196 2.41 5.63 15.32
CA CYS A 196 3.44 6.63 15.55
C CYS A 196 3.10 7.63 16.66
N ASP A 197 1.90 7.54 17.24
CA ASP A 197 1.44 8.43 18.31
C ASP A 197 2.38 8.37 19.53
N ARG A 198 2.88 9.54 19.94
CA ARG A 198 3.85 9.72 21.03
C ARG A 198 3.20 10.15 22.35
N HIS A 199 1.87 10.18 22.42
CA HIS A 199 1.17 10.25 23.69
C HIS A 199 1.34 8.92 24.44
N PRO A 200 1.81 8.95 25.71
CA PRO A 200 2.05 7.73 26.50
C PRO A 200 0.81 6.83 26.66
N GLU A 201 -0.39 7.43 26.65
CA GLU A 201 -1.66 6.73 26.81
C GLU A 201 -2.17 6.06 25.53
N ALA A 202 -1.63 6.40 24.35
CA ALA A 202 -2.06 5.77 23.11
C ALA A 202 -1.73 4.27 23.14
N ASP A 203 -2.76 3.43 23.07
CA ASP A 203 -2.69 1.99 23.32
C ASP A 203 -3.20 1.13 22.15
N THR A 204 -3.87 1.75 21.18
CA THR A 204 -4.35 1.11 19.94
C THR A 204 -3.53 1.45 18.72
N SER A 205 -3.35 0.47 17.83
CA SER A 205 -2.77 0.70 16.51
C SER A 205 -3.69 1.50 15.59
N SER A 206 -3.09 2.27 14.67
CA SER A 206 -3.83 3.08 13.71
C SER A 206 -3.95 2.39 12.36
N PHE A 207 -5.02 2.67 11.62
CA PHE A 207 -5.24 2.08 10.29
C PHE A 207 -4.17 2.55 9.29
N MET A 208 -3.84 3.84 9.35
CA MET A 208 -2.93 4.52 8.44
C MET A 208 -1.49 4.01 8.61
N GLU A 209 -1.09 3.70 9.85
CA GLU A 209 0.24 3.13 10.11
C GLU A 209 0.29 1.61 9.97
N THR A 210 -0.83 0.90 10.05
CA THR A 210 -0.85 -0.58 9.99
C THR A 210 -0.93 -1.12 8.56
N LEU A 211 -1.61 -0.42 7.64
CA LEU A 211 -1.93 -0.98 6.32
C LEU A 211 -0.69 -1.26 5.47
N LEU A 212 0.25 -0.31 5.42
CA LEU A 212 1.42 -0.40 4.56
C LEU A 212 2.48 -1.40 5.07
N PRO A 213 2.77 -1.50 6.39
CA PRO A 213 3.57 -2.59 6.94
C PRO A 213 3.01 -3.96 6.63
N MET A 214 1.71 -4.17 6.85
CA MET A 214 1.04 -5.44 6.56
C MET A 214 1.21 -5.82 5.09
N LEU A 215 0.93 -4.90 4.16
CA LEU A 215 1.08 -5.15 2.72
C LEU A 215 2.53 -5.36 2.30
N GLY A 216 3.48 -4.66 2.93
CA GLY A 216 4.92 -4.86 2.68
C GLY A 216 5.39 -6.24 3.14
N LEU A 217 5.02 -6.65 4.35
CA LEU A 217 5.33 -7.98 4.88
C LEU A 217 4.69 -9.07 4.03
N ALA A 218 3.42 -8.92 3.64
CA ALA A 218 2.73 -9.86 2.77
C ALA A 218 3.39 -9.96 1.39
N ALA A 219 3.83 -8.84 0.81
CA ALA A 219 4.54 -8.85 -0.45
C ALA A 219 5.85 -9.65 -0.36
N HIS A 220 6.65 -9.40 0.68
CA HIS A 220 7.92 -10.09 0.90
C HIS A 220 7.73 -11.58 1.21
N ALA A 221 6.69 -11.94 1.97
CA ALA A 221 6.39 -13.31 2.37
C ALA A 221 6.03 -14.23 1.19
N ARG A 222 5.62 -13.68 0.04
CA ARG A 222 5.38 -14.47 -1.19
C ARG A 222 6.63 -15.21 -1.65
N ASP A 223 7.78 -14.55 -1.54
CA ASP A 223 9.07 -15.10 -1.98
C ASP A 223 9.88 -15.69 -0.81
N HIS A 224 9.61 -15.24 0.42
CA HIS A 224 10.35 -15.63 1.64
C HIS A 224 9.38 -16.02 2.77
N PRO A 225 8.60 -17.10 2.62
CA PRO A 225 7.60 -17.48 3.61
C PRO A 225 8.24 -17.87 4.95
N SER A 226 7.67 -17.39 6.06
CA SER A 226 8.03 -17.84 7.40
C SER A 226 6.85 -17.72 8.36
N ALA A 227 6.81 -18.59 9.37
CA ALA A 227 5.74 -18.56 10.38
C ALA A 227 5.68 -17.22 11.13
N GLY A 228 6.83 -16.57 11.35
CA GLY A 228 6.91 -15.25 11.97
C GLY A 228 6.24 -14.17 11.12
N LEU A 229 6.44 -14.19 9.79
CA LEU A 229 5.78 -13.29 8.86
C LEU A 229 4.28 -13.53 8.81
N SER A 230 3.84 -14.78 8.61
CA SER A 230 2.42 -15.15 8.54
C SER A 230 1.69 -14.69 9.81
N GLY A 231 2.22 -15.02 10.99
CA GLY A 231 1.62 -14.59 12.25
C GLY A 231 1.56 -13.07 12.44
N ALA A 232 2.56 -12.32 11.93
CA ALA A 232 2.52 -10.86 11.98
C ALA A 232 1.46 -10.28 11.03
N ILE A 233 1.33 -10.83 9.82
CA ILE A 233 0.33 -10.43 8.83
C ILE A 233 -1.09 -10.73 9.34
N ASP A 234 -1.32 -11.90 9.94
CA ASP A 234 -2.62 -12.29 10.48
C ASP A 234 -3.06 -11.34 11.61
N ARG A 235 -2.16 -11.06 12.56
CA ARG A 235 -2.44 -10.10 13.65
C ARG A 235 -2.70 -8.69 13.11
N ALA A 236 -1.97 -8.26 12.09
CA ALA A 236 -2.20 -6.96 11.46
C ALA A 236 -3.54 -6.90 10.73
N SER A 237 -3.94 -7.99 10.08
CA SER A 237 -5.24 -8.11 9.40
C SER A 237 -6.39 -7.99 10.39
N GLU A 238 -6.25 -8.60 11.57
CA GLU A 238 -7.26 -8.56 12.63
C GLU A 238 -7.53 -7.13 13.14
N VAL A 239 -6.54 -6.22 13.09
CA VAL A 239 -6.75 -4.78 13.40
C VAL A 239 -7.87 -4.19 12.53
N PHE A 240 -7.96 -4.58 11.27
CA PHE A 240 -8.97 -4.13 10.32
C PHE A 240 -10.26 -4.95 10.43
N LEU A 241 -10.14 -6.28 10.46
CA LEU A 241 -11.29 -7.19 10.39
C LEU A 241 -12.20 -7.09 11.62
N ARG A 242 -11.63 -7.00 12.83
CA ARG A 242 -12.42 -6.79 14.07
C ARG A 242 -13.25 -5.51 14.06
N ARG A 243 -12.82 -4.54 13.25
CA ARG A 243 -13.46 -3.23 13.05
C ARG A 243 -14.28 -3.18 11.76
N ARG A 244 -14.53 -4.33 11.12
CA ARG A 244 -15.22 -4.43 9.82
C ARG A 244 -14.69 -3.41 8.81
N LEU A 245 -13.38 -3.22 8.80
CA LEU A 245 -12.61 -2.29 7.97
C LEU A 245 -12.84 -0.79 8.20
N PHE A 246 -13.90 -0.34 8.88
CA PHE A 246 -14.17 1.10 9.05
C PHE A 246 -15.03 1.49 10.25
N ARG A 247 -15.43 0.52 11.06
CA ARG A 247 -16.36 0.70 12.19
C ARG A 247 -15.64 0.61 13.53
N ARG A 248 -16.16 1.35 14.50
CA ARG A 248 -15.74 1.23 15.90
C ARG A 248 -16.24 -0.09 16.47
N VAL A 249 -15.41 -0.75 17.28
CA VAL A 249 -15.80 -2.00 17.97
C VAL A 249 -16.90 -1.73 18.99
N THR A 250 -16.83 -0.59 19.68
CA THR A 250 -17.69 -0.28 20.83
C THR A 250 -19.16 -0.07 20.48
N ASN A 251 -19.45 0.56 19.35
CA ASN A 251 -20.82 0.94 18.98
C ASN A 251 -21.17 0.71 17.50
N GLY A 252 -20.26 0.15 16.70
CA GLY A 252 -20.48 -0.10 15.28
C GLY A 252 -20.56 1.15 14.39
N ALA A 253 -20.42 2.35 14.94
CA ALA A 253 -20.42 3.59 14.17
C ALA A 253 -19.19 3.69 13.26
N ILE A 254 -19.28 4.50 12.20
CA ILE A 254 -18.13 4.82 11.34
C ILE A 254 -17.03 5.47 12.20
N ILE A 255 -15.77 5.05 12.02
CA ILE A 255 -14.63 5.59 12.77
C ILE A 255 -14.45 7.08 12.48
N HIS A 256 -14.41 7.43 11.19
CA HIS A 256 -14.25 8.79 10.67
C HIS A 256 -14.85 8.85 9.25
N ALA A 257 -15.39 10.01 8.84
CA ALA A 257 -16.07 10.17 7.54
C ALA A 257 -15.18 9.76 6.36
N ASP A 258 -13.89 10.10 6.41
CA ASP A 258 -12.91 9.74 5.37
C ASP A 258 -12.81 8.23 5.11
N PHE A 259 -13.19 7.36 6.06
CA PHE A 259 -13.12 5.91 5.85
C PHE A 259 -14.15 5.43 4.82
N VAL A 260 -15.18 6.22 4.52
CA VAL A 260 -16.19 5.90 3.48
C VAL A 260 -16.12 6.85 2.29
N THR A 261 -15.14 7.77 2.27
CA THR A 261 -14.83 8.63 1.13
C THR A 261 -13.72 7.98 0.31
N LEU A 262 -13.94 7.73 -0.98
CA LEU A 262 -12.95 7.07 -1.82
C LEU A 262 -11.81 8.03 -2.21
N HIS A 263 -10.56 7.63 -1.97
CA HIS A 263 -9.38 8.44 -2.31
C HIS A 263 -8.55 7.80 -3.41
N TYR A 264 -8.09 8.60 -4.36
CA TYR A 264 -7.07 8.19 -5.32
C TYR A 264 -6.21 9.36 -5.79
N PRO A 265 -4.87 9.26 -5.75
CA PRO A 265 -4.10 8.24 -5.02
C PRO A 265 -4.33 8.33 -3.50
N ARG A 266 -4.27 7.21 -2.79
CA ARG A 266 -4.59 7.16 -1.35
C ARG A 266 -3.53 7.84 -0.47
N TYR A 267 -2.25 7.74 -0.83
CA TYR A 267 -1.16 8.29 -0.02
C TYR A 267 -1.26 7.87 1.47
N TRP A 268 -1.59 8.80 2.37
CA TRP A 268 -1.78 8.55 3.80
C TRP A 268 -3.25 8.26 4.19
N HIS A 269 -4.19 8.53 3.29
CA HIS A 269 -5.61 8.30 3.52
C HIS A 269 -5.90 6.79 3.58
N TYR A 270 -6.82 6.43 4.46
CA TYR A 270 -7.45 5.13 4.50
C TYR A 270 -8.92 5.28 4.13
N ASP A 271 -9.40 4.40 3.25
CA ASP A 271 -10.81 4.26 2.92
C ASP A 271 -11.19 2.78 2.79
N ILE A 272 -12.49 2.50 2.85
CA ILE A 272 -13.04 1.14 2.86
C ILE A 272 -12.67 0.34 1.62
N LEU A 273 -12.64 0.96 0.43
CA LEU A 273 -12.26 0.27 -0.80
C LEU A 273 -10.77 -0.10 -0.76
N GLY A 274 -9.95 0.81 -0.24
CA GLY A 274 -8.54 0.59 0.00
C GLY A 274 -8.24 -0.52 1.00
N GLY A 275 -9.05 -0.62 2.06
CA GLY A 275 -9.00 -1.72 3.04
C GLY A 275 -9.43 -3.05 2.44
N LEU A 276 -10.56 -3.08 1.71
CA LEU A 276 -11.05 -4.29 1.02
C LEU A 276 -10.02 -4.81 0.00
N THR A 277 -9.47 -3.90 -0.81
CA THR A 277 -8.45 -4.23 -1.80
C THR A 277 -7.17 -4.77 -1.13
N ALA A 278 -6.86 -4.31 0.08
CA ALA A 278 -5.72 -4.84 0.83
C ALA A 278 -5.99 -6.26 1.35
N MET A 279 -7.18 -6.51 1.92
CA MET A 279 -7.56 -7.84 2.40
C MET A 279 -7.62 -8.87 1.27
N ALA A 280 -8.11 -8.48 0.09
CA ALA A 280 -8.15 -9.36 -1.08
C ALA A 280 -6.77 -9.72 -1.68
N ARG A 281 -5.69 -9.07 -1.22
CA ARG A 281 -4.31 -9.29 -1.68
C ARG A 281 -3.47 -10.12 -0.72
N LEU A 282 -3.98 -10.39 0.49
CA LEU A 282 -3.36 -11.29 1.46
C LEU A 282 -3.70 -12.74 1.08
#